data_AF-A0A497ALK4-F1
#
_entry.id   AF-A0A497ALK4-F1
#
_cell.length_a   1.000
_cell.length_b   1.000
_cell.length_c   1.000
_cell.angle_alpha   90.00
_cell.angle_beta   90.00
_cell.angle_gamma   90.00
#
_symmetry.space_group_name_H-M   'P 1'
#
loop_
_entity.id
_entity.type
_entity.pdbx_description
1 polymer ?
#
loop_
_entity_poly.entity_id
_entity_poly.type
_entity_poly.pdbx_seq_one_letter_code
_entity_poly.pdbx_strand_id
1 'polypeptide(L)'
;MAVSQYGNFNFDGLVEMNGVPLAFGKDGIYVLEGDDDDGQPIQALLEFMTDMGSERQKRLRSCYLGCEADGDLRLVLRNDEGDVREYVFTHRPMQHSARVAVGRSGRGRYWTFAIENIDGCYFCVDTVDAVVTVMRRKP
;
A
#
# COMPACT_ATOMS: atom_id res chain seq x y z
N MET A 1 -0.92 16.16 4.19
CA MET A 1 -0.04 15.41 5.11
C MET A 1 -0.50 13.98 5.11
N ALA A 2 0.38 13.03 4.79
CA ALA A 2 0.09 11.61 4.97
C ALA A 2 0.23 11.28 6.46
N VAL A 3 -0.63 10.42 7.00
CA VAL A 3 -0.51 9.93 8.38
C VAL A 3 0.23 8.60 8.32
N SER A 4 1.37 8.51 8.99
CA SER A 4 2.12 7.27 9.16
C SER A 4 1.73 6.62 10.48
N GLN A 5 1.53 5.30 10.48
CA GLN A 5 1.32 4.52 11.70
C GLN A 5 2.46 3.51 11.86
N TYR A 6 3.10 3.53 13.02
CA TYR A 6 4.07 2.51 13.42
C TYR A 6 3.33 1.42 14.20
N GLY A 7 3.29 0.21 13.65
CA GLY A 7 2.68 -0.97 14.30
C GLY A 7 3.75 -1.87 14.94
N ASN A 8 3.34 -2.81 15.78
CA ASN A 8 4.22 -3.79 16.46
C ASN A 8 5.24 -3.22 17.47
N PHE A 9 5.14 -1.93 17.81
CA PHE A 9 5.95 -1.31 18.86
C PHE A 9 5.08 -0.85 20.03
N ASN A 10 5.62 -0.96 21.26
CA ASN A 10 4.96 -0.50 22.47
C ASN A 10 5.63 0.79 22.99
N PHE A 11 5.69 1.81 22.14
CA PHE A 11 6.22 3.11 22.52
C PHE A 11 5.23 3.83 23.46
N ASP A 12 5.76 4.49 24.48
CA ASP A 12 4.97 5.32 25.41
C ASP A 12 4.62 6.68 24.77
N GLY A 13 5.38 7.12 23.77
CA GLY A 13 5.09 8.34 23.02
C GLY A 13 5.98 8.57 21.80
N LEU A 14 5.56 9.56 21.01
CA LEU A 14 6.22 10.04 19.79
C LEU A 14 6.48 11.54 19.93
N VAL A 15 7.64 12.01 19.50
CA VAL A 15 7.99 13.44 19.48
C VAL A 15 8.88 13.75 18.29
N GLU A 16 8.66 14.88 17.64
CA GLU A 16 9.61 15.41 16.66
C GLU A 16 10.52 16.42 17.35
N MET A 17 11.83 16.24 17.26
CA MET A 17 12.82 17.17 17.80
C MET A 17 13.81 17.56 16.70
N ASN A 18 13.84 18.85 16.34
CA ASN A 18 14.66 19.38 15.25
C ASN A 18 14.46 18.66 13.89
N GLY A 19 13.23 18.27 13.57
CA GLY A 19 12.90 17.56 12.33
C GLY A 19 13.16 16.05 12.36
N VAL A 20 13.64 15.51 13.48
CA VAL A 20 13.88 14.08 13.66
C VAL A 20 12.70 13.47 14.42
N PRO A 21 11.96 12.51 13.83
CA PRO A 21 10.91 11.79 14.54
C PRO A 21 11.54 10.80 15.52
N LEU A 22 11.17 10.91 16.78
CA LEU A 22 11.64 10.06 17.87
C LEU A 22 10.45 9.30 18.48
N ALA A 23 10.69 8.05 18.84
CA ALA A 23 9.85 7.29 19.74
C ALA A 23 10.56 7.08 21.08
N PHE A 24 9.81 7.01 22.16
CA PHE A 24 10.37 6.67 23.46
C PHE A 24 9.48 5.67 24.20
N GLY A 25 10.11 4.81 25.00
CA GLY A 25 9.44 3.85 25.85
C GLY A 25 10.36 3.40 26.99
N LYS A 26 9.95 2.35 27.71
CA LYS A 26 10.74 1.75 28.80
C LYS A 26 12.17 1.39 28.42
N ASP A 27 12.39 1.00 27.17
CA ASP A 27 13.66 0.46 26.70
C ASP A 27 14.59 1.54 26.11
N GLY A 28 14.12 2.78 25.97
CA GLY A 28 14.94 3.92 25.54
C GLY A 28 14.23 4.90 24.61
N ILE A 29 15.05 5.69 23.92
CA ILE A 29 14.64 6.63 22.87
C ILE A 29 15.20 6.10 21.54
N TYR A 30 14.35 6.06 20.52
CA TYR A 30 14.62 5.50 19.20
C TYR A 30 14.38 6.59 18.16
N VAL A 31 15.25 6.64 17.14
CA VAL A 31 15.03 7.46 15.96
C VAL A 31 14.15 6.65 15.00
N LEU A 32 13.08 7.25 14.49
CA LEU A 32 12.14 6.62 13.54
C LEU A 32 12.53 6.93 12.09
N GLU A 33 13.78 6.63 11.75
CA GLU A 33 14.36 6.83 10.44
C GLU A 33 15.16 5.59 10.04
N GLY A 34 15.64 5.55 8.79
CA GLY A 34 16.44 4.46 8.25
C GLY A 34 15.64 3.46 7.42
N ASP A 35 16.37 2.54 6.78
CA ASP A 35 15.82 1.52 5.89
C ASP A 35 15.60 0.16 6.61
N ASP A 36 16.20 0.00 7.79
CA ASP A 36 16.10 -1.19 8.64
C ASP A 36 15.84 -0.85 10.13
N ASP A 37 15.32 -1.83 10.85
CA ASP A 37 15.19 -1.85 12.31
C ASP A 37 16.01 -3.02 12.85
N ASP A 38 17.15 -2.72 13.46
CA ASP A 38 18.14 -3.70 13.93
C ASP A 38 18.58 -4.70 12.83
N GLY A 39 18.82 -4.17 11.62
CA GLY A 39 19.21 -4.98 10.45
C GLY A 39 18.07 -5.78 9.82
N GLN A 40 16.83 -5.63 10.29
CA GLN A 40 15.64 -6.18 9.63
C GLN A 40 14.98 -5.11 8.73
N PRO A 41 14.73 -5.40 7.44
CA PRO A 41 14.14 -4.41 6.54
C PRO A 41 12.74 -3.97 6.98
N ILE A 42 12.49 -2.65 6.99
CA ILE A 42 11.21 -2.08 7.41
C ILE A 42 10.12 -2.41 6.39
N GLN A 43 9.06 -3.09 6.83
CA GLN A 43 7.89 -3.38 6.00
C GLN A 43 6.93 -2.18 6.01
N ALA A 44 6.77 -1.54 4.86
CA ALA A 44 5.91 -0.38 4.67
C ALA A 44 4.67 -0.74 3.84
N LEU A 45 3.51 -0.17 4.23
CA LEU A 45 2.20 -0.44 3.64
C LEU A 45 1.44 0.86 3.37
N LEU A 46 0.91 0.98 2.14
CA LEU A 46 -0.16 1.90 1.80
C LEU A 46 -1.45 1.11 1.59
N GLU A 47 -2.46 1.33 2.44
CA GLU A 47 -3.76 0.67 2.31
C GLU A 47 -4.91 1.70 2.23
N PHE A 48 -5.84 1.47 1.31
CA PHE A 48 -7.09 2.22 1.25
C PHE A 48 -8.21 1.42 0.60
N MET A 49 -9.45 1.77 0.96
CA MET A 49 -10.67 1.19 0.40
C MET A 49 -11.40 2.21 -0.47
N THR A 50 -11.96 1.78 -1.59
CA THR A 50 -12.75 2.62 -2.49
C THR A 50 -13.89 1.87 -3.15
N ASP A 51 -14.99 2.56 -3.44
CA ASP A 51 -16.04 2.08 -4.33
C ASP A 51 -15.84 2.57 -5.78
N MET A 52 -14.72 3.21 -6.08
CA MET A 52 -14.38 3.76 -7.39
C MET A 52 -15.50 4.64 -7.97
N GLY A 53 -16.22 5.36 -7.10
CA GLY A 53 -17.26 6.32 -7.49
C GLY A 53 -18.56 5.68 -7.98
N SER A 54 -18.83 4.41 -7.67
CA SER A 54 -20.06 3.73 -8.10
C SER A 54 -20.65 2.83 -7.02
N GLU A 55 -21.97 2.88 -6.86
CA GLU A 55 -22.69 1.96 -5.94
C GLU A 55 -22.81 0.52 -6.47
N ARG A 56 -22.42 0.26 -7.72
CA ARG A 56 -22.59 -1.05 -8.37
C ARG A 56 -21.41 -1.97 -8.09
N GLN A 57 -21.60 -3.27 -8.28
CA GLN A 57 -20.48 -4.23 -8.29
C GLN A 57 -19.56 -3.97 -9.50
N LYS A 58 -18.27 -4.25 -9.33
CA LYS A 58 -17.26 -4.11 -10.38
C LYS A 58 -16.37 -5.32 -10.46
N ARG A 59 -15.73 -5.47 -11.61
CA ARG A 59 -14.57 -6.34 -11.83
C ARG A 59 -13.38 -5.50 -12.23
N LEU A 60 -12.21 -5.79 -11.67
CA LEU A 60 -10.96 -5.15 -12.06
C LEU A 60 -10.29 -5.94 -13.18
N ARG A 61 -9.66 -5.24 -14.13
CA ARG A 61 -8.93 -5.83 -15.27
C ARG A 61 -7.43 -5.69 -15.16
N SER A 62 -7.00 -4.51 -14.75
CA SER A 62 -5.60 -4.15 -14.59
C SER A 62 -5.53 -3.03 -13.56
N CYS A 63 -4.43 -2.99 -12.83
CA CYS A 63 -4.11 -1.91 -11.91
C CYS A 63 -2.86 -1.20 -12.43
N TYR A 64 -2.81 0.10 -12.17
CA TYR A 64 -1.69 0.96 -12.49
C TYR A 64 -1.27 1.69 -11.22
N LEU A 65 0.04 1.82 -11.05
CA LEU A 65 0.66 2.51 -9.93
C LEU A 65 1.63 3.54 -10.50
N GLY A 66 1.33 4.82 -10.32
CA GLY A 66 2.31 5.88 -10.52
C GLY A 66 3.23 5.89 -9.31
N CYS A 67 4.50 5.53 -9.50
CA CYS A 67 5.45 5.41 -8.40
C CYS A 67 6.90 5.58 -8.85
N GLU A 68 7.76 5.84 -7.86
CA GLU A 68 9.19 5.58 -7.91
C GLU A 68 9.54 4.63 -6.76
N ALA A 69 10.30 3.57 -7.06
CA ALA A 69 10.71 2.56 -6.10
C ALA A 69 12.07 1.97 -6.52
N ASP A 70 12.86 1.52 -5.57
CA ASP A 70 14.15 0.85 -5.79
C ASP A 70 14.06 -0.68 -5.69
N GLY A 71 12.85 -1.21 -5.49
CA GLY A 71 12.54 -2.63 -5.50
C GLY A 71 11.11 -2.91 -5.97
N ASP A 72 10.78 -4.19 -6.10
CA ASP A 72 9.44 -4.62 -6.53
C ASP A 72 8.41 -4.32 -5.43
N LEU A 73 7.16 -4.05 -5.82
CA LEU A 73 6.07 -3.79 -4.88
C LEU A 73 4.99 -4.86 -4.98
N ARG A 74 4.44 -5.30 -3.85
CA ARG A 74 3.31 -6.23 -3.81
C ARG A 74 2.00 -5.43 -3.80
N LEU A 75 1.07 -5.84 -4.66
CA LEU A 75 -0.33 -5.40 -4.63
C LEU A 75 -1.21 -6.52 -4.08
N VAL A 76 -1.86 -6.27 -2.96
CA VAL A 76 -2.93 -7.13 -2.42
C VAL A 76 -4.28 -6.49 -2.69
N LEU A 77 -5.11 -7.16 -3.48
CA LEU A 77 -6.48 -6.76 -3.76
C LEU A 77 -7.45 -7.58 -2.91
N ARG A 78 -8.34 -6.89 -2.20
CA ARG A 78 -9.45 -7.50 -1.47
C ARG A 78 -10.77 -6.89 -1.91
N ASN A 79 -11.85 -7.66 -1.85
CA ASN A 79 -13.20 -7.11 -2.04
C ASN A 79 -14.19 -7.55 -0.95
N ASP A 80 -15.36 -6.93 -0.97
CA ASP A 80 -16.46 -7.16 -0.03
C ASP A 80 -17.17 -8.52 -0.19
N GLU A 81 -16.82 -9.33 -1.20
CA GLU A 81 -17.26 -10.73 -1.33
C GLU A 81 -16.22 -11.73 -0.76
N GLY A 82 -15.14 -11.24 -0.15
CA GLY A 82 -14.11 -12.07 0.49
C GLY A 82 -13.04 -12.62 -0.46
N ASP A 83 -12.99 -12.16 -1.70
CA ASP A 83 -11.94 -12.52 -2.67
C ASP A 83 -10.66 -11.71 -2.37
N VAL A 84 -9.55 -12.42 -2.22
CA VAL A 84 -8.21 -11.87 -1.93
C VAL A 84 -7.24 -12.39 -2.97
N ARG A 85 -6.48 -11.48 -3.61
CA ARG A 85 -5.51 -11.82 -4.66
C ARG A 85 -4.28 -10.94 -4.58
N GLU A 86 -3.14 -11.53 -4.89
CA GLU A 86 -1.84 -10.86 -4.83
C GLU A 86 -1.18 -10.78 -6.19
N TYR A 87 -0.47 -9.68 -6.42
CA TYR A 87 0.24 -9.37 -7.65
C TYR A 87 1.53 -8.62 -7.33
N VAL A 88 2.43 -8.54 -8.31
CA VAL A 88 3.69 -7.79 -8.19
C VAL A 88 3.75 -6.71 -9.25
N PHE A 89 4.07 -5.49 -8.84
CA PHE A 89 4.56 -4.43 -9.71
C PHE A 89 6.08 -4.54 -9.80
N THR A 90 6.58 -4.91 -10.98
CA THR A 90 8.02 -5.00 -11.22
C THR A 90 8.64 -3.60 -11.29
N HIS A 91 9.72 -3.42 -10.55
CA HIS A 91 10.42 -2.15 -10.43
C HIS A 91 11.04 -1.70 -11.75
N ARG A 92 11.23 -0.38 -11.84
CA ARG A 92 12.07 0.27 -12.83
C ARG A 92 12.80 1.42 -12.13
N PRO A 93 14.09 1.66 -12.43
CA PRO A 93 14.90 2.67 -11.75
C PRO A 93 14.59 4.10 -12.27
N MET A 94 13.32 4.48 -12.23
CA MET A 94 12.78 5.80 -12.60
C MET A 94 11.33 5.92 -12.12
N GLN A 95 10.85 7.15 -11.93
CA GLN A 95 9.42 7.41 -11.80
C GLN A 95 8.67 6.91 -13.04
N HIS A 96 7.68 6.04 -12.84
CA HIS A 96 6.93 5.43 -13.93
C HIS A 96 5.52 5.01 -13.51
N SER A 97 4.71 4.62 -14.49
CA SER A 97 3.44 3.94 -14.26
C SER A 97 3.63 2.43 -14.38
N ALA A 98 3.74 1.74 -13.26
CA ALA A 98 3.76 0.29 -13.21
C ALA A 98 2.37 -0.26 -13.52
N ARG A 99 2.29 -1.39 -14.23
CA ARG A 99 1.02 -2.01 -14.61
C ARG A 99 1.03 -3.50 -14.32
N VAL A 100 -0.04 -3.99 -13.70
CA VAL A 100 -0.28 -5.42 -13.54
C VAL A 100 -1.68 -5.83 -14.01
N ALA A 101 -1.78 -6.98 -14.68
CA ALA A 101 -3.05 -7.56 -15.08
C ALA A 101 -3.63 -8.39 -13.94
N VAL A 102 -4.87 -8.08 -13.51
CA VAL A 102 -5.51 -8.70 -12.34
C VAL A 102 -6.70 -9.60 -12.69
N GLY A 103 -6.86 -9.91 -13.98
CA GLY A 103 -7.85 -10.86 -14.47
C GLY A 103 -9.27 -10.30 -14.59
N ARG A 104 -10.28 -11.16 -14.43
CA ARG A 104 -11.72 -10.81 -14.38
C ARG A 104 -12.45 -11.58 -13.27
N SER A 105 -11.73 -12.39 -12.52
CA SER A 105 -12.25 -13.12 -11.36
C SER A 105 -12.54 -12.15 -10.24
N GLY A 106 -13.40 -12.57 -9.31
CA GLY A 106 -13.91 -11.72 -8.24
C GLY A 106 -14.84 -10.61 -8.76
N ARG A 107 -15.78 -10.21 -7.90
CA ARG A 107 -16.58 -9.02 -8.09
C ARG A 107 -16.82 -8.42 -6.70
N GLY A 108 -16.95 -7.11 -6.65
CA GLY A 108 -17.25 -6.44 -5.40
C GLY A 108 -17.66 -5.01 -5.62
N ARG A 109 -18.41 -4.43 -4.68
CA ARG A 109 -18.68 -2.99 -4.70
C ARG A 109 -17.48 -2.25 -4.12
N TYR A 110 -17.04 -2.64 -2.93
CA TYR A 110 -15.87 -2.08 -2.29
C TYR A 110 -14.63 -2.92 -2.59
N TRP A 111 -13.54 -2.24 -2.92
CA TRP A 111 -12.24 -2.84 -3.15
C TRP A 111 -11.21 -2.18 -2.26
N THR A 112 -10.42 -3.00 -1.56
CA THR A 112 -9.25 -2.57 -0.81
C THR A 112 -8.01 -2.83 -1.65
N PHE A 113 -7.19 -1.80 -1.76
CA PHE A 113 -5.87 -1.85 -2.37
C PHE A 113 -4.86 -1.73 -1.24
N ALA A 114 -3.98 -2.72 -1.10
CA ALA A 114 -2.83 -2.68 -0.23
C ALA A 114 -1.57 -2.80 -1.09
N ILE A 115 -0.66 -1.82 -0.96
CA ILE A 115 0.62 -1.75 -1.67
C ILE A 115 1.72 -1.85 -0.62
N GLU A 116 2.54 -2.88 -0.74
CA GLU A 116 3.60 -3.20 0.21
C GLU A 116 4.95 -3.16 -0.50
N ASN A 117 5.99 -2.72 0.20
CA ASN A 117 7.35 -2.96 -0.27
C ASN A 117 7.72 -4.44 -0.18
N ILE A 118 8.66 -4.86 -1.03
CA ILE A 118 9.30 -6.17 -0.95
C ILE A 118 10.73 -5.95 -0.48
N ASP A 119 11.18 -6.76 0.47
CA ASP A 119 12.53 -6.70 1.05
C ASP A 119 12.91 -5.32 1.62
N GLY A 120 11.92 -4.56 2.10
CA GLY A 120 12.13 -3.24 2.70
C GLY A 120 12.43 -2.13 1.71
N CYS A 121 12.21 -2.34 0.40
CA CYS A 121 12.56 -1.35 -0.61
C CYS A 121 11.86 0.00 -0.37
N TYR A 122 12.54 1.07 -0.77
CA TYR A 122 11.97 2.41 -0.80
C TYR A 122 10.86 2.48 -1.86
N PHE A 123 9.80 3.23 -1.55
CA PHE A 123 8.84 3.64 -2.56
C PHE A 123 8.14 4.95 -2.24
N CYS A 124 7.70 5.64 -3.29
CA CYS A 124 6.70 6.70 -3.22
C CYS A 124 5.56 6.42 -4.21
N VAL A 125 4.36 6.92 -3.90
CA VAL A 125 3.16 6.69 -4.72
C VAL A 125 2.54 8.03 -5.10
N ASP A 126 2.36 8.25 -6.39
CA ASP A 126 1.67 9.40 -6.97
C ASP A 126 0.19 9.11 -7.23
N THR A 127 -0.10 7.97 -7.86
CA THR A 127 -1.46 7.57 -8.24
C THR A 127 -1.67 6.08 -8.12
N VAL A 128 -2.91 5.69 -7.83
CA VAL A 128 -3.37 4.30 -7.90
C VAL A 128 -4.63 4.27 -8.75
N ASP A 129 -4.54 3.60 -9.89
CA ASP A 129 -5.61 3.54 -10.89
C ASP A 129 -5.99 2.10 -11.22
N ALA A 130 -7.22 1.91 -11.67
CA ALA A 130 -7.70 0.59 -12.10
C ALA A 130 -8.57 0.69 -13.36
N VAL A 131 -8.46 -0.31 -14.22
CA VAL A 131 -9.41 -0.52 -15.32
C VAL A 131 -10.60 -1.29 -14.78
N VAL A 132 -11.71 -0.58 -14.62
CA VAL A 132 -12.91 -1.06 -13.94
C VAL A 132 -13.98 -1.45 -14.96
N THR A 133 -14.60 -2.62 -14.78
CA THR A 133 -15.84 -2.99 -15.48
C THR A 133 -17.00 -2.95 -14.50
N VAL A 134 -17.86 -1.94 -14.64
CA VAL A 134 -19.06 -1.78 -13.81
C VAL A 134 -20.14 -2.77 -14.26
N MET A 135 -20.68 -3.54 -13.32
CA MET A 135 -21.71 -4.54 -13.60
C MET A 135 -23.08 -3.85 -13.75
N ARG A 136 -23.94 -4.44 -14.60
CA ARG A 136 -25.27 -3.88 -14.91
C ARG A 136 -26.30 -4.07 -13.80
N ARG A 137 -26.20 -5.16 -13.02
CA ARG A 137 -27.14 -5.46 -11.94
C ARG A 137 -26.72 -4.74 -10.66
N LYS A 138 -27.68 -4.14 -9.95
CA LYS A 138 -27.46 -3.70 -8.56
C LYS A 138 -27.21 -4.95 -7.68
N PRO A 139 -26.36 -4.84 -6.65
CA PRO A 139 -26.13 -5.93 -5.69
C PRO A 139 -27.45 -6.45 -5.11
#